data_AF-M4SML3-F1
#
_entry.id   AF-M4SML3-F1
#
_cell.length_a   1.000
_cell.length_b   1.000
_cell.length_c   1.000
_cell.angle_alpha   90.00
_cell.angle_beta   90.00
_cell.angle_gamma   90.00
#
_symmetry.space_group_name_H-M   'P 1'
#
loop_
_entity.id
_entity.type
_entity.pdbx_description
1 polymer ?
#
loop_
_entity_poly.entity_id
_entity_poly.type
_entity_poly.pdbx_seq_one_letter_code
_entity_poly.pdbx_strand_id
1 'polypeptide(L)'
;LLKQMLSLEGHYQTKQDLFNSQISVTSRQILLKWILDITQQEGQHINVFHLTVDLFDRLMSVLSNSNFLVDKSTLQLFGTSCLFIASKLRDNSPLSSAKLIEYADYTFSLSQLLDCEQFVLQNLKWDTERVTPNDYFDLITCYINRIDLVDLTKANFDVLAAMCKIEPALSAYPSHSIALSTIQSILKQSKQLDIKNQN
;
A
#
# COMPACT_ATOMS: atom_id res chain seq x y z
N LEU A 1 3.44 22.43 2.34
CA LEU A 1 3.57 21.00 1.97
C LEU A 1 3.69 20.07 3.18
N LEU A 2 4.85 19.98 3.89
CA LEU A 2 5.00 19.02 5.01
C LEU A 2 3.90 19.08 6.07
N LYS A 3 3.58 20.29 6.57
CA LYS A 3 2.50 20.49 7.56
C LYS A 3 1.13 20.03 7.05
N GLN A 4 0.85 20.17 5.75
CA GLN A 4 -0.40 19.72 5.14
C GLN A 4 -0.43 18.19 5.06
N MET A 5 0.66 17.55 4.63
CA MET A 5 0.78 16.09 4.58
C MET A 5 0.59 15.45 5.96
N LEU A 6 1.25 16.00 6.99
CA LEU A 6 1.09 15.54 8.37
C LEU A 6 -0.34 15.75 8.89
N SER A 7 -0.97 16.87 8.51
CA SER A 7 -2.37 17.10 8.89
C SER A 7 -3.32 16.08 8.24
N LEU A 8 -3.13 15.77 6.95
CA LEU A 8 -3.94 14.78 6.23
C LEU A 8 -3.78 13.41 6.88
N GLU A 9 -2.55 12.98 7.16
CA GLU A 9 -2.27 11.69 7.79
C GLU A 9 -2.91 11.53 9.19
N GLY A 10 -2.97 12.60 9.98
CA GLY A 10 -3.58 12.59 11.32
C GLY A 10 -5.09 12.31 11.31
N HIS A 11 -5.81 12.59 10.22
CA HIS A 11 -7.26 12.33 10.12
C HIS A 11 -7.58 10.84 9.88
N TYR A 12 -6.54 10.02 9.68
CA TYR A 12 -6.61 8.89 8.79
C TYR A 12 -5.86 7.66 9.32
N GLN A 13 -5.36 7.74 10.56
CA GLN A 13 -4.66 6.66 11.23
C GLN A 13 -5.60 5.48 11.48
N THR A 14 -5.28 4.36 10.83
CA THR A 14 -6.04 3.11 10.94
C THR A 14 -5.99 2.60 12.38
N LYS A 15 -7.17 2.36 12.99
CA LYS A 15 -7.25 1.81 14.35
C LYS A 15 -6.65 0.40 14.37
N GLN A 16 -5.78 0.13 15.34
CA GLN A 16 -5.10 -1.16 15.55
C GLN A 16 -6.06 -2.37 15.66
N ASP A 17 -7.31 -2.13 16.07
CA ASP A 17 -8.32 -3.17 16.33
C ASP A 17 -8.93 -3.81 15.07
N LEU A 18 -8.52 -3.36 13.87
CA LEU A 18 -9.07 -3.80 12.59
C LEU A 18 -9.03 -5.32 12.38
N PHE A 19 -7.93 -5.94 12.82
CA PHE A 19 -7.58 -7.32 12.45
C PHE A 19 -8.09 -8.36 13.46
N ASN A 20 -8.83 -7.93 14.48
CA ASN A 20 -9.31 -8.81 15.54
C ASN A 20 -10.73 -9.35 15.31
N SER A 21 -11.46 -8.89 14.29
CA SER A 21 -12.91 -9.21 14.16
C SER A 21 -13.36 -9.85 12.84
N GLN A 22 -12.80 -9.51 11.66
CA GLN A 22 -13.32 -10.01 10.38
C GLN A 22 -12.34 -10.71 9.45
N ILE A 23 -11.06 -10.38 9.53
CA ILE A 23 -10.02 -10.89 8.65
C ILE A 23 -8.88 -11.39 9.53
N SER A 24 -8.45 -12.63 9.30
CA SER A 24 -7.26 -13.13 9.96
C SER A 24 -6.04 -12.34 9.47
N VAL A 25 -5.15 -11.99 10.39
CA VAL A 25 -3.86 -11.34 10.10
C VAL A 25 -3.11 -12.06 8.97
N THR A 26 -3.11 -13.39 8.99
CA THR A 26 -2.46 -14.22 7.99
C THR A 26 -3.09 -14.07 6.61
N SER A 27 -4.43 -14.07 6.52
CA SER A 27 -5.16 -13.89 5.25
C SER A 27 -4.84 -12.54 4.62
N ARG A 28 -4.73 -11.48 5.44
CA ARG A 28 -4.29 -10.16 4.98
C ARG A 28 -2.89 -10.20 4.39
N GLN A 29 -1.93 -10.76 5.12
CA GLN A 29 -0.54 -10.81 4.67
C GLN A 29 -0.40 -11.59 3.35
N ILE A 30 -1.12 -12.71 3.20
CA ILE A 30 -1.13 -13.50 1.98
C ILE A 30 -1.68 -12.67 0.82
N LEU A 31 -2.82 -12.00 1.01
CA LEU A 31 -3.43 -11.15 0.00
C LEU A 31 -2.51 -9.99 -0.42
N LEU A 32 -1.95 -9.26 0.55
CA LEU A 32 -1.12 -8.10 0.23
C LEU A 32 0.20 -8.49 -0.44
N LYS A 33 0.80 -9.64 -0.09
CA LYS A 33 1.96 -10.17 -0.83
C LYS A 33 1.59 -10.47 -2.27
N TRP A 34 0.47 -11.15 -2.50
CA TRP A 34 -0.03 -11.42 -3.85
C TRP A 34 -0.31 -10.15 -4.65
N ILE A 35 -0.92 -9.12 -4.04
CA ILE A 35 -1.12 -7.80 -4.68
C ILE A 35 0.23 -7.14 -5.01
N LEU A 36 1.21 -7.20 -4.09
CA LEU A 36 2.55 -6.65 -4.34
C LEU A 36 3.20 -7.32 -5.55
N ASP A 37 3.11 -8.66 -5.64
CA ASP A 37 3.64 -9.43 -6.77
C ASP A 37 3.01 -8.97 -8.09
N ILE A 38 1.68 -8.77 -8.14
CA ILE A 38 0.98 -8.26 -9.33
C ILE A 38 1.48 -6.85 -9.69
N THR A 39 1.58 -5.94 -8.71
CA THR A 39 2.04 -4.58 -8.98
C THR A 39 3.46 -4.56 -9.55
N GLN A 40 4.34 -5.45 -9.09
CA GLN A 40 5.71 -5.57 -9.60
C GLN A 40 5.74 -6.18 -11.01
N GLN A 41 4.97 -7.24 -11.25
CA GLN A 41 4.92 -7.89 -12.57
C GLN A 41 4.38 -6.98 -13.66
N GLU A 42 3.40 -6.13 -13.33
CA GLU A 42 2.82 -5.16 -14.25
C GLU A 42 3.61 -3.83 -14.31
N GLY A 43 4.73 -3.74 -13.59
CA GLY A 43 5.58 -2.54 -13.56
C GLY A 43 4.86 -1.29 -13.03
N GLN A 44 3.83 -1.47 -12.20
CA GLN A 44 3.06 -0.37 -11.62
C GLN A 44 3.90 0.38 -10.59
N HIS A 45 3.66 1.69 -10.46
CA HIS A 45 4.34 2.48 -9.45
C HIS A 45 3.99 1.96 -8.03
N ILE A 46 4.97 1.90 -7.12
CA ILE A 46 4.75 1.36 -5.76
C ILE A 46 3.66 2.11 -4.96
N ASN A 47 3.38 3.36 -5.32
CA ASN A 47 2.28 4.15 -4.75
C ASN A 47 0.91 3.50 -5.01
N VAL A 48 0.76 2.75 -6.11
CA VAL A 48 -0.43 1.94 -6.40
C VAL A 48 -0.60 0.88 -5.31
N PHE A 49 0.46 0.15 -4.96
CA PHE A 49 0.44 -0.81 -3.87
C PHE A 49 0.09 -0.15 -2.53
N HIS A 50 0.78 0.95 -2.17
CA HIS A 50 0.53 1.63 -0.90
C HIS A 50 -0.90 2.14 -0.77
N LEU A 51 -1.46 2.70 -1.85
CA LEU A 51 -2.85 3.12 -1.87
C LEU A 51 -3.81 1.93 -1.80
N THR A 52 -3.50 0.82 -2.47
CA THR A 52 -4.30 -0.41 -2.40
C THR A 52 -4.43 -0.90 -0.96
N VAL A 53 -3.31 -0.94 -0.21
CA VAL A 53 -3.32 -1.34 1.21
C VAL A 53 -4.21 -0.42 2.04
N ASP A 54 -4.13 0.90 1.84
CA ASP A 54 -4.96 1.86 2.57
C ASP A 54 -6.46 1.67 2.27
N LEU A 55 -6.84 1.59 0.99
CA LEU A 55 -8.22 1.37 0.57
C LEU A 55 -8.78 0.08 1.15
N PHE A 56 -7.99 -0.99 1.08
CA PHE A 56 -8.36 -2.31 1.58
C PHE A 56 -8.55 -2.31 3.10
N ASP A 57 -7.58 -1.79 3.87
CA ASP A 57 -7.67 -1.74 5.32
C ASP A 57 -8.84 -0.87 5.77
N ARG A 58 -9.10 0.27 5.11
CA ARG A 58 -10.27 1.10 5.45
C ARG A 58 -11.59 0.41 5.12
N LEU A 59 -11.68 -0.28 3.99
CA LEU A 59 -12.86 -1.05 3.65
C LEU A 59 -13.13 -2.12 4.72
N MET A 60 -12.10 -2.88 5.12
CA MET A 60 -12.23 -3.87 6.19
C MET A 60 -12.63 -3.22 7.52
N SER A 61 -12.15 -2.01 7.83
CA SER A 61 -12.61 -1.23 8.99
C SER A 61 -14.09 -0.87 8.98
N VAL A 62 -14.62 -0.57 7.80
CA VAL A 62 -16.03 -0.21 7.65
C VAL A 62 -16.88 -1.47 7.80
N LEU A 63 -16.46 -2.55 7.15
CA LEU A 63 -17.14 -3.84 7.19
C LEU A 63 -17.09 -4.48 8.58
N SER A 64 -16.05 -4.27 9.38
CA SER A 64 -15.96 -4.78 10.76
C SER A 64 -17.09 -4.33 11.67
N ASN A 65 -17.74 -3.20 11.36
CA ASN A 65 -18.90 -2.70 12.10
C ASN A 65 -20.22 -3.32 11.65
N SER A 66 -20.18 -4.18 10.62
CA SER A 66 -21.32 -4.94 10.11
C SER A 66 -21.13 -6.42 10.44
N ASN A 67 -22.19 -7.22 10.58
CA ASN A 67 -22.08 -8.68 10.82
C ASN A 67 -21.69 -9.46 9.53
N PHE A 68 -20.91 -8.84 8.65
CA PHE A 68 -20.55 -9.39 7.35
C PHE A 68 -19.35 -10.32 7.49
N LEU A 69 -19.52 -11.61 7.19
CA LEU A 69 -18.42 -12.57 7.17
C LEU A 69 -17.76 -12.57 5.79
N VAL A 70 -16.45 -12.30 5.74
CA VAL A 70 -15.68 -12.25 4.50
C VAL A 70 -15.00 -13.61 4.28
N ASP A 71 -15.39 -14.31 3.22
CA ASP A 71 -14.69 -15.52 2.78
C ASP A 71 -13.45 -15.19 1.92
N LYS A 72 -12.64 -16.21 1.60
CA LYS A 72 -11.38 -16.02 0.87
C LYS A 72 -11.58 -15.42 -0.53
N SER A 73 -12.60 -15.86 -1.27
CA SER A 73 -12.94 -15.36 -2.62
C SER A 73 -13.35 -13.90 -2.58
N THR A 74 -14.21 -13.53 -1.62
CA THR A 74 -14.66 -12.16 -1.42
C THR A 74 -13.49 -11.26 -1.01
N LEU A 75 -12.57 -11.77 -0.18
CA LEU A 75 -11.36 -11.05 0.20
C LEU A 75 -10.46 -10.75 -1.00
N GLN A 76 -10.28 -11.72 -1.90
CA GLN A 76 -9.51 -11.55 -3.14
C GLN A 76 -10.18 -10.55 -4.08
N LEU A 77 -11.51 -10.61 -4.21
CA LEU A 77 -12.29 -9.65 -4.99
C LEU A 77 -12.15 -8.23 -4.43
N PHE A 78 -12.26 -8.03 -3.11
CA PHE A 78 -12.05 -6.73 -2.47
C PHE A 78 -10.63 -6.21 -2.68
N GLY A 79 -9.61 -7.06 -2.46
CA GLY A 79 -8.21 -6.69 -2.68
C GLY A 79 -7.96 -6.28 -4.13
N THR A 80 -8.47 -7.05 -5.09
CA THR A 80 -8.30 -6.77 -6.52
C THR A 80 -9.05 -5.52 -6.95
N SER A 81 -10.23 -5.26 -6.39
CA SER A 81 -11.00 -4.03 -6.65
C SER A 81 -10.27 -2.80 -6.10
N CYS A 82 -9.68 -2.90 -4.91
CA CYS A 82 -8.85 -1.83 -4.35
C CYS A 82 -7.61 -1.57 -5.22
N LEU A 83 -6.98 -2.62 -5.74
CA LEU A 83 -5.85 -2.51 -6.67
C LEU A 83 -6.26 -1.83 -7.97
N PHE A 84 -7.40 -2.21 -8.52
CA PHE A 84 -7.94 -1.61 -9.74
C PHE A 84 -8.19 -0.12 -9.57
N ILE A 85 -8.86 0.29 -8.48
CA ILE A 85 -9.07 1.70 -8.13
C ILE A 85 -7.74 2.44 -7.98
N ALA A 86 -6.80 1.88 -7.21
CA ALA A 86 -5.51 2.52 -6.96
C ALA A 86 -4.69 2.73 -8.25
N SER A 87 -4.70 1.77 -9.17
CA SER A 87 -4.00 1.88 -10.45
C SER A 87 -4.54 3.02 -11.32
N LYS A 88 -5.86 3.25 -11.31
CA LYS A 88 -6.50 4.36 -12.03
C LYS A 88 -6.16 5.73 -11.45
N LEU A 89 -5.85 5.80 -10.16
CA LEU A 89 -5.60 7.05 -9.43
C LEU A 89 -4.13 7.46 -9.41
N ARG A 90 -3.20 6.49 -9.44
CA ARG A 90 -1.77 6.73 -9.19
C ARG A 90 -0.86 6.39 -10.36
N ASP A 91 -1.37 5.74 -11.40
CA ASP A 91 -0.57 5.36 -12.57
C ASP A 91 -1.15 5.95 -13.87
N ASN A 92 -0.27 6.26 -14.82
CA ASN A 92 -0.65 6.76 -16.14
C ASN A 92 -1.14 5.63 -17.06
N SER A 93 -0.74 4.38 -16.76
CA SER A 93 -1.28 3.18 -17.41
C SER A 93 -1.97 2.28 -16.37
N PRO A 94 -3.27 2.49 -16.12
CA PRO A 94 -4.03 1.68 -15.17
C PRO A 94 -4.06 0.21 -15.58
N LEU A 95 -4.21 -0.68 -14.59
CA LEU A 95 -4.31 -2.12 -14.82
C LEU A 95 -5.56 -2.45 -15.63
N SER A 96 -5.44 -3.39 -16.56
CA SER A 96 -6.59 -3.90 -17.31
C SER A 96 -7.43 -4.84 -16.45
N SER A 97 -8.76 -4.67 -16.48
CA SER A 97 -9.67 -5.56 -15.78
C SER A 97 -9.55 -7.01 -16.24
N ALA A 98 -9.26 -7.26 -17.52
CA ALA A 98 -9.05 -8.60 -18.06
C ALA A 98 -7.84 -9.30 -17.42
N LYS A 99 -6.73 -8.56 -17.25
CA LYS A 99 -5.53 -9.08 -16.57
C LYS A 99 -5.79 -9.36 -15.10
N LEU A 100 -6.52 -8.49 -14.42
CA LEU A 100 -6.85 -8.69 -13.00
C LEU A 100 -7.70 -9.95 -12.78
N ILE A 101 -8.64 -10.24 -13.69
CA ILE A 101 -9.44 -11.47 -13.66
C ILE A 101 -8.55 -12.70 -13.93
N GLU A 102 -7.63 -12.60 -14.89
CA GLU A 102 -6.66 -13.66 -15.19
C GLU A 102 -5.75 -13.95 -13.98
N TYR A 103 -5.22 -12.92 -13.32
CA TYR A 103 -4.42 -13.06 -12.10
C TYR A 103 -5.19 -13.73 -10.97
N ALA A 104 -6.49 -13.48 -10.89
CA ALA A 104 -7.37 -14.08 -9.91
C ALA A 104 -7.86 -15.48 -10.31
N ASP A 105 -7.29 -16.10 -11.35
CA ASP A 105 -7.66 -17.42 -11.88
C ASP A 105 -9.17 -17.55 -12.13
N TYR A 106 -9.77 -16.49 -12.67
CA TYR A 106 -11.20 -16.41 -13.00
C TYR A 106 -12.14 -16.72 -11.81
N THR A 107 -11.68 -16.52 -10.57
CA THR A 107 -12.49 -16.69 -9.35
C THR A 107 -13.67 -15.72 -9.28
N PHE A 108 -13.61 -14.61 -10.03
CA PHE A 108 -14.70 -13.66 -10.21
C PHE A 108 -14.79 -13.16 -11.66
N SER A 109 -15.97 -12.69 -12.05
CA SER A 109 -16.23 -12.12 -13.36
C SER A 109 -15.93 -10.62 -13.42
N LEU A 110 -15.91 -10.06 -14.64
CA LEU A 110 -15.81 -8.61 -14.85
C LEU A 110 -16.94 -7.84 -14.18
N SER A 111 -18.18 -8.35 -14.23
CA SER A 111 -19.30 -7.68 -13.58
C SER A 111 -19.10 -7.61 -12.07
N GLN A 112 -18.66 -8.70 -11.44
CA GLN A 112 -18.36 -8.73 -10.02
C GLN A 112 -17.24 -7.74 -9.64
N LEU A 113 -16.19 -7.63 -10.46
CA LEU A 113 -15.11 -6.66 -10.25
C LEU A 113 -15.63 -5.21 -10.30
N LEU A 114 -16.46 -4.87 -11.29
CA LEU A 114 -17.01 -3.51 -11.44
C LEU A 114 -18.03 -3.16 -10.34
N ASP A 115 -18.90 -4.11 -9.99
CA ASP A 115 -19.85 -3.96 -8.89
C ASP A 115 -19.10 -3.75 -7.56
N CYS A 116 -18.02 -4.51 -7.37
CA CYS A 116 -17.17 -4.39 -6.19
C CYS A 116 -16.40 -3.07 -6.15
N GLU A 117 -15.84 -2.61 -7.28
CA GLU A 117 -15.23 -1.29 -7.39
C GLU A 117 -16.20 -0.18 -6.91
N GLN A 118 -17.43 -0.20 -7.41
CA GLN A 118 -18.45 0.74 -7.00
C GLN A 118 -18.77 0.62 -5.50
N PHE A 119 -18.88 -0.60 -4.99
CA PHE A 119 -19.10 -0.87 -3.56
C PHE A 119 -17.98 -0.29 -2.68
N VAL A 120 -16.71 -0.46 -3.06
CA VAL A 120 -15.56 0.10 -2.32
C VAL A 120 -15.65 1.62 -2.29
N LEU A 121 -15.85 2.26 -3.44
CA LEU A 121 -15.92 3.72 -3.54
C LEU A 121 -17.07 4.32 -2.73
N GLN A 122 -18.23 3.66 -2.73
CA GLN A 122 -19.39 4.08 -1.95
C GLN A 122 -19.16 3.97 -0.44
N ASN A 123 -18.61 2.85 0.03
CA ASN A 123 -18.33 2.65 1.46
C ASN A 123 -17.25 3.61 1.97
N LEU A 124 -16.29 3.97 1.12
CA LEU A 124 -15.26 4.96 1.42
C LEU A 124 -15.70 6.40 1.12
N LYS A 125 -16.94 6.63 0.69
CA LYS A 125 -17.49 7.96 0.34
C LYS A 125 -16.59 8.72 -0.65
N TRP A 126 -15.96 8.01 -1.58
CA TRP A 126 -15.01 8.55 -2.56
C TRP A 126 -13.75 9.22 -1.96
N ASP A 127 -13.49 9.01 -0.67
CA ASP A 127 -12.26 9.46 -0.01
C ASP A 127 -11.12 8.49 -0.37
N THR A 128 -10.48 8.70 -1.52
CA THR A 128 -9.46 7.81 -2.09
C THR A 128 -8.05 8.39 -2.06
N GLU A 129 -7.86 9.64 -1.64
CA GLU A 129 -6.54 10.24 -1.56
C GLU A 129 -5.91 10.04 -0.19
N ARG A 130 -4.69 9.51 -0.17
CA ARG A 130 -3.87 9.39 1.03
C ARG A 130 -2.42 9.69 0.76
N VAL A 131 -1.78 10.20 1.79
CA VAL A 131 -0.33 10.39 1.83
C VAL A 131 0.34 9.04 2.09
N THR A 132 1.16 8.63 1.13
CA THR A 132 1.93 7.38 1.14
C THR A 132 3.32 7.60 1.72
N PRO A 133 4.03 6.53 2.14
CA PRO A 133 5.42 6.65 2.58
C PRO A 133 6.32 7.28 1.51
N ASN A 134 6.03 7.00 0.24
CA ASN A 134 6.78 7.51 -0.90
C ASN A 134 6.62 9.01 -1.10
N ASP A 135 5.45 9.58 -0.84
CA ASP A 135 5.27 11.03 -0.89
C ASP A 135 6.20 11.74 0.11
N TYR A 136 6.40 11.12 1.29
CA TYR A 136 7.38 11.61 2.27
C TYR A 136 8.83 11.35 1.84
N PHE A 137 9.13 10.23 1.20
CA PHE A 137 10.46 9.97 0.65
C PHE A 137 10.85 11.03 -0.37
N ASP A 138 9.99 11.33 -1.33
CA ASP A 138 10.25 12.31 -2.37
C ASP A 138 10.46 13.71 -1.75
N LEU A 139 9.64 14.07 -0.75
CA LEU A 139 9.82 15.30 0.00
C LEU A 139 11.18 15.34 0.74
N ILE A 140 11.52 14.30 1.50
CA ILE A 140 12.74 14.25 2.32
C ILE A 140 13.98 14.27 1.43
N THR A 141 13.97 13.53 0.33
CA THR A 141 15.10 13.46 -0.61
C THR A 141 15.33 14.78 -1.32
N CYS A 142 14.27 15.51 -1.69
CA CYS A 142 14.39 16.88 -2.18
C CYS A 142 15.12 17.81 -1.18
N TYR A 143 14.89 17.64 0.13
CA TYR A 143 15.57 18.45 1.15
C TYR A 143 17.04 18.07 1.37
N ILE A 144 17.41 16.81 1.19
CA ILE A 144 18.77 16.31 1.48
C ILE A 144 19.77 16.67 0.36
N ASN A 145 19.28 17.05 -0.84
CA ASN A 145 20.08 17.51 -1.98
C ASN A 145 21.28 16.59 -2.33
N ARG A 146 21.06 15.27 -2.25
CA ARG A 146 22.05 14.24 -2.62
C ARG A 146 21.46 13.30 -3.65
N ILE A 147 21.42 13.76 -4.90
CA ILE A 147 20.81 13.08 -6.06
C ILE A 147 21.34 11.64 -6.22
N ASP A 148 22.66 11.44 -6.06
CA ASP A 148 23.30 10.12 -6.23
C ASP A 148 22.83 9.05 -5.21
N LEU A 149 22.37 9.48 -4.04
CA LEU A 149 21.80 8.58 -3.04
C LEU A 149 20.33 8.27 -3.34
N VAL A 150 19.59 9.13 -4.03
CA VAL A 150 18.15 8.96 -4.23
C VAL A 150 17.88 7.73 -5.10
N ASP A 151 18.54 7.60 -6.25
CA ASP A 151 18.28 6.51 -7.18
C ASP A 151 18.74 5.15 -6.61
N LEU A 152 19.89 5.13 -5.93
CA LEU A 152 20.42 3.92 -5.29
C LEU A 152 19.54 3.47 -4.11
N THR A 153 18.90 4.42 -3.41
CA THR A 153 18.11 4.11 -2.21
C THR A 153 16.64 3.91 -2.50
N LYS A 154 16.12 4.37 -3.65
CA LYS A 154 14.69 4.28 -4.00
C LYS A 154 14.19 2.85 -4.05
N ALA A 155 14.88 1.97 -4.77
CA ALA A 155 14.48 0.56 -4.87
C ALA A 155 14.44 -0.14 -3.50
N ASN A 156 15.46 0.08 -2.67
CA ASN A 156 15.51 -0.47 -1.31
C ASN A 156 14.42 0.13 -0.42
N PHE A 157 14.14 1.43 -0.58
CA PHE A 157 13.08 2.12 0.13
C PHE A 157 11.72 1.53 -0.20
N ASP A 158 11.41 1.38 -1.49
CA ASP A 158 10.12 0.88 -1.98
C ASP A 158 9.85 -0.53 -1.44
N VAL A 159 10.85 -1.42 -1.46
CA VAL A 159 10.74 -2.77 -0.90
C VAL A 159 10.48 -2.73 0.61
N LEU A 160 11.29 -1.99 1.37
CA LEU A 160 11.16 -1.93 2.82
C LEU A 160 9.84 -1.27 3.26
N ALA A 161 9.43 -0.19 2.60
CA ALA A 161 8.16 0.47 2.85
C ALA A 161 6.98 -0.46 2.55
N ALA A 162 7.05 -1.24 1.47
CA ALA A 162 6.03 -2.24 1.16
C ALA A 162 5.96 -3.33 2.23
N MET A 163 7.10 -3.84 2.68
CA MET A 163 7.17 -4.83 3.78
C MET A 163 6.58 -4.28 5.08
N CYS A 164 6.84 -3.01 5.43
CA CYS A 164 6.23 -2.37 6.60
C CYS A 164 4.70 -2.30 6.52
N LYS A 165 4.12 -2.13 5.32
CA LYS A 165 2.66 -2.11 5.14
C LYS A 165 2.05 -3.52 5.17
N ILE A 166 2.80 -4.54 4.76
CA ILE A 166 2.37 -5.94 4.86
C ILE A 166 2.40 -6.41 6.33
N GLU A 167 3.45 -6.05 7.06
CA GLU A 167 3.65 -6.48 8.44
C GLU A 167 2.65 -5.79 9.40
N PRO A 168 1.74 -6.52 10.06
CA PRO A 168 0.66 -5.95 10.87
C PRO A 168 1.14 -5.01 11.97
N ALA A 169 2.23 -5.40 12.66
CA ALA A 169 2.81 -4.59 13.72
C ALA A 169 3.33 -3.25 13.20
N LEU A 170 3.78 -3.20 11.94
CA LEU A 170 4.35 -2.02 11.31
C LEU A 170 3.32 -1.20 10.52
N SER A 171 2.26 -1.83 10.03
CA SER A 171 1.22 -1.19 9.22
C SER A 171 0.43 -0.13 9.99
N ALA A 172 0.39 -0.25 11.32
CA ALA A 172 -0.25 0.73 12.21
C ALA A 172 0.53 2.04 12.35
N TYR A 173 1.82 2.05 12.00
CA TYR A 173 2.61 3.28 12.05
C TYR A 173 2.23 4.20 10.89
N PRO A 174 2.24 5.52 11.15
CA PRO A 174 1.98 6.50 10.11
C PRO A 174 3.04 6.42 8.99
N SER A 175 2.63 6.70 7.76
CA SER A 175 3.48 6.75 6.56
C SER A 175 4.74 7.61 6.75
N HIS A 176 4.69 8.74 7.46
CA HIS A 176 5.91 9.53 7.73
C HIS A 176 6.92 8.78 8.59
N SER A 177 6.46 8.03 9.60
CA SER A 177 7.33 7.26 10.49
C SER A 177 7.94 6.08 9.75
N ILE A 178 7.15 5.38 8.94
CA ILE A 178 7.65 4.33 8.04
C ILE A 178 8.73 4.94 7.13
N ALA A 179 8.45 6.04 6.45
CA ALA A 179 9.40 6.66 5.52
C ALA A 179 10.73 7.06 6.20
N LEU A 180 10.67 7.77 7.33
CA LEU A 180 11.85 8.19 8.07
C LEU A 180 12.68 6.99 8.57
N SER A 181 12.03 5.98 9.15
CA SER A 181 12.70 4.80 9.69
C SER A 181 13.41 4.00 8.59
N THR A 182 12.76 3.84 7.44
CA THR A 182 13.30 3.15 6.27
C THR A 182 14.50 3.90 5.70
N ILE A 183 14.39 5.22 5.49
CA ILE A 183 15.50 6.05 5.00
C ILE A 183 16.68 5.97 5.98
N GLN A 184 16.43 6.08 7.28
CA GLN A 184 17.48 5.99 8.28
C GLN A 184 18.17 4.62 8.27
N SER A 185 17.42 3.53 8.11
CA SER A 185 17.95 2.17 8.01
C SER A 185 18.89 2.01 6.81
N ILE A 186 18.45 2.48 5.64
CA ILE A 186 19.23 2.43 4.40
C ILE A 186 20.52 3.24 4.52
N LEU A 187 20.44 4.46 5.06
CA LEU A 187 21.62 5.31 5.28
C LEU A 187 22.62 4.74 6.30
N LYS A 188 22.15 3.96 7.28
CA LYS A 188 23.04 3.25 8.20
C LYS A 188 23.76 2.10 7.51
N GLN A 189 23.06 1.33 6.67
CA GLN A 189 23.67 0.24 5.91
C GLN A 189 24.71 0.73 4.91
N SER A 190 24.45 1.83 4.19
CA SER A 190 25.41 2.38 3.23
C SER A 190 26.72 2.80 3.91
N LYS A 191 26.64 3.48 5.05
CA LYS A 191 27.82 3.86 5.85
C LYS A 191 28.62 2.65 6.34
N GLN A 192 27.96 1.54 6.68
CA GLN A 192 28.67 0.32 7.09
C GLN A 192 29.42 -0.35 5.93
N LEU A 193 28.89 -0.27 4.71
CA LEU A 193 29.54 -0.79 3.51
C LEU A 193 30.78 0.04 3.13
N ASP A 194 30.69 1.36 3.23
CA ASP A 194 31.83 2.25 2.98
C ASP A 194 33.00 1.99 3.95
N ILE A 195 32.70 1.77 5.23
CA ILE A 195 33.71 1.42 6.25
C ILE A 195 34.36 0.06 5.98
N LYS A 196 33.60 -0.91 5.45
CA LYS A 196 34.13 -2.24 5.10
C LYS A 196 35.00 -2.23 3.85
N ASN A 197 34.71 -1.33 2.88
CA ASN A 197 35.49 -1.23 1.65
C ASN A 197 36.79 -0.41 1.81
N GLN A 198 36.99 0.26 2.95
CA GLN A 198 38.20 1.02 3.29
C GLN A 198 39.21 0.24 4.15
N ASN A 199 38.88 -0.99 4.56
CA ASN A 199 39.77 -1.91 5.29
C ASN A 199 40.13 -3.11 4.42
#